data_AF-A0A0D3EMH9-F1
#
_entry.id   AF-A0A0D3EMH9-F1
#
_cell.length_a   1.000
_cell.length_b   1.000
_cell.length_c   1.000
_cell.angle_alpha   90.00
_cell.angle_beta   90.00
_cell.angle_gamma   90.00
#
_symmetry.space_group_name_H-M   'P 1'
#
loop_
_entity.id
_entity.type
_entity.pdbx_description
1 polymer ?
#
loop_
_entity_poly.entity_id
_entity_poly.type
_entity_poly.pdbx_seq_one_letter_code
_entity_poly.pdbx_strand_id
1 'polypeptide(L)'
;MEGGGAGSGMERWREMFRGADIYDVIRNAILIAGADSPRELLRRRQGIIEWLFAVAPVTVPVPAPLACGRVVDGAGNRLPPAAIPDGGGHHHDDNDGNFAAAEAQTSLIDQQILEALYDEIEEDTQVINEVLRIKDILINYKEQSVDTLFDGLRRLQLMRLSISVLKSTQIAEAVAPLNKHRSPVICKIARDLAK
;
A
#
# COMPACT_ATOMS: atom_id res chain seq x y z
N MET A 1 -44.05 -7.27 28.35
CA MET A 1 -42.91 -6.47 28.87
C MET A 1 -41.69 -6.93 28.10
N GLU A 2 -41.18 -6.08 27.21
CA GLU A 2 -40.01 -6.39 26.38
C GLU A 2 -38.72 -6.23 27.17
N GLY A 3 -37.74 -7.11 26.93
CA GLY A 3 -36.36 -6.94 27.39
C GLY A 3 -35.55 -6.20 26.34
N GLY A 4 -35.27 -4.92 26.56
CA GLY A 4 -34.50 -4.07 25.64
C GLY A 4 -33.04 -4.53 25.52
N GLY A 5 -32.60 -4.87 24.31
CA GLY A 5 -31.32 -5.52 24.07
C GLY A 5 -30.09 -4.61 24.12
N ALA A 6 -29.04 -5.06 24.80
CA ALA A 6 -27.69 -4.49 24.74
C ALA A 6 -26.91 -4.88 23.45
N GLY A 7 -27.62 -5.13 22.34
CA GLY A 7 -27.06 -5.56 21.04
C GLY A 7 -26.97 -4.44 19.99
N SER A 8 -27.06 -3.18 20.40
CA SER A 8 -27.45 -2.06 19.53
C SER A 8 -26.39 -1.56 18.53
N GLY A 9 -25.11 -1.55 18.92
CA GLY A 9 -24.05 -0.94 18.10
C GLY A 9 -23.47 -1.85 17.02
N MET A 10 -22.81 -2.94 17.45
CA MET A 10 -22.07 -3.81 16.52
C MET A 10 -22.98 -4.61 15.60
N GLU A 11 -24.18 -5.01 16.02
CA GLU A 11 -25.07 -5.82 15.19
C GLU A 11 -25.53 -5.07 13.94
N ARG A 12 -25.78 -3.75 14.04
CA ARG A 12 -26.07 -2.91 12.88
C ARG A 12 -24.93 -2.93 11.86
N TRP A 13 -23.67 -2.86 12.31
CA TRP A 13 -22.51 -2.95 11.42
C TRP A 13 -22.33 -4.36 10.85
N ARG A 14 -22.53 -5.42 11.65
CA ARG A 14 -22.53 -6.81 11.16
C ARG A 14 -23.57 -7.03 10.07
N GLU A 15 -24.76 -6.46 10.22
CA GLU A 15 -25.81 -6.53 9.22
C GLU A 15 -25.46 -5.76 7.94
N MET A 16 -24.95 -4.53 8.06
CA MET A 16 -24.52 -3.75 6.88
C MET A 16 -23.35 -4.41 6.12
N PHE A 17 -22.50 -5.17 6.80
CA PHE A 17 -21.42 -5.94 6.17
C PHE A 17 -21.84 -7.36 5.75
N ARG A 18 -23.09 -7.79 6.01
CA ARG A 18 -23.55 -9.16 5.73
C ARG A 18 -23.60 -9.40 4.21
N GLY A 19 -22.70 -10.25 3.72
CA GLY A 19 -22.65 -10.63 2.30
C GLY A 19 -22.02 -9.60 1.37
N ALA A 20 -21.48 -8.50 1.91
CA ALA A 20 -20.68 -7.54 1.16
C ALA A 20 -19.18 -7.89 1.24
N ASP A 21 -18.43 -7.59 0.18
CA ASP A 21 -16.96 -7.70 0.24
C ASP A 21 -16.38 -6.55 1.07
N ILE A 22 -15.46 -6.88 1.98
CA ILE A 22 -14.89 -5.90 2.93
C ILE A 22 -14.02 -4.85 2.23
N TYR A 23 -13.35 -5.20 1.13
CA TYR A 23 -12.54 -4.26 0.36
C TYR A 23 -13.46 -3.25 -0.35
N ASP A 24 -14.52 -3.71 -1.00
CA ASP A 24 -15.50 -2.85 -1.67
C ASP A 24 -16.21 -1.91 -0.68
N VAL A 25 -16.57 -2.41 0.51
CA VAL A 25 -17.13 -1.61 1.61
C VAL A 25 -16.18 -0.49 2.03
N ILE A 26 -14.90 -0.81 2.27
CA ILE A 26 -13.88 0.18 2.68
C ILE A 26 -13.64 1.19 1.54
N ARG A 27 -13.49 0.74 0.29
CA ARG A 27 -13.30 1.61 -0.88
C ARG A 27 -14.46 2.60 -1.01
N ASN A 28 -15.70 2.12 -0.96
CA ASN A 28 -16.88 2.96 -1.12
C ASN A 28 -17.06 3.93 0.06
N ALA A 29 -16.77 3.51 1.29
CA ALA A 29 -16.80 4.40 2.46
C ALA A 29 -15.78 5.54 2.34
N ILE A 30 -14.57 5.26 1.83
CA ILE A 30 -13.53 6.28 1.57
C ILE A 30 -13.99 7.25 0.46
N LEU A 31 -14.56 6.75 -0.63
CA LEU A 31 -15.07 7.58 -1.73
C LEU A 31 -16.19 8.53 -1.27
N ILE A 32 -17.16 8.02 -0.50
CA ILE A 32 -18.26 8.82 0.06
C ILE A 32 -17.71 9.87 1.04
N ALA A 33 -16.83 9.48 1.96
CA ALA A 33 -16.20 10.42 2.90
C ALA A 33 -15.34 11.49 2.19
N GLY A 34 -14.72 11.15 1.06
CA GLY A 34 -13.97 12.09 0.22
C GLY A 34 -14.87 13.10 -0.50
N ALA A 35 -16.06 12.69 -0.93
CA ALA A 35 -17.05 13.59 -1.54
C ALA A 35 -17.71 14.51 -0.50
N ASP A 36 -18.14 13.95 0.63
CA ASP A 36 -18.96 14.66 1.63
C ASP A 36 -18.13 15.42 2.68
N SER A 37 -16.91 15.00 2.97
CA SER A 37 -16.10 15.53 4.09
C SER A 37 -14.57 15.36 3.90
N PRO A 38 -13.99 15.84 2.79
CA PRO A 38 -12.59 15.55 2.42
C PRO A 38 -11.56 15.96 3.48
N ARG A 39 -11.73 17.13 4.12
CA ARG A 39 -10.82 17.62 5.17
C ARG A 39 -10.80 16.74 6.41
N GLU A 40 -11.94 16.14 6.76
CA GLU A 40 -12.03 15.25 7.93
C GLU A 40 -11.47 13.85 7.61
N LEU A 41 -11.68 13.36 6.38
CA LEU A 41 -11.04 12.14 5.89
C LEU A 41 -9.51 12.27 5.93
N LEU A 42 -8.95 13.39 5.45
CA LEU A 42 -7.52 13.67 5.52
C LEU A 42 -7.00 13.75 6.96
N ARG A 43 -7.69 14.50 7.84
CA ARG A 43 -7.36 14.60 9.27
C ARG A 43 -7.32 13.23 9.98
N ARG A 44 -8.21 12.30 9.59
CA ARG A 44 -8.28 10.96 10.19
C ARG A 44 -7.46 9.89 9.45
N ARG A 45 -6.90 10.19 8.27
CA ARG A 45 -6.15 9.25 7.42
C ARG A 45 -5.11 8.44 8.20
N GLN A 46 -4.32 9.10 9.04
CA GLN A 46 -3.28 8.45 9.84
C GLN A 46 -3.85 7.43 10.83
N GLY A 47 -4.92 7.78 11.56
CA GLY A 47 -5.60 6.85 12.48
C GLY A 47 -6.26 5.66 11.76
N ILE A 48 -6.77 5.87 10.54
CA ILE A 48 -7.30 4.78 9.70
C ILE A 48 -6.18 3.81 9.32
N ILE A 49 -5.01 4.31 8.90
CA ILE A 49 -3.83 3.49 8.60
C ILE A 49 -3.38 2.71 9.85
N GLU A 50 -3.27 3.37 10.99
CA GLU A 50 -2.90 2.74 12.26
C GLU A 50 -3.87 1.62 12.65
N TRP A 51 -5.18 1.79 12.47
CA TRP A 51 -6.16 0.73 12.72
C TRP A 51 -6.01 -0.47 11.77
N LEU A 52 -5.66 -0.25 10.50
CA LEU A 52 -5.39 -1.34 9.56
C LEU A 52 -4.18 -2.20 10.00
N PHE A 53 -3.16 -1.59 10.59
CA PHE A 53 -1.97 -2.30 11.09
C PHE A 53 -2.10 -2.82 12.54
N ALA A 54 -2.97 -2.22 13.36
CA ALA A 54 -3.18 -2.63 14.76
C ALA A 54 -4.00 -3.92 14.92
N VAL A 55 -4.73 -4.36 13.90
CA VAL A 55 -5.40 -5.66 13.90
C VAL A 55 -4.35 -6.75 13.76
N ALA A 56 -3.90 -7.29 14.89
CA ALA A 56 -3.00 -8.43 14.91
C ALA A 56 -3.60 -9.60 14.10
N PRO A 57 -2.82 -10.26 13.22
CA PRO A 57 -3.30 -11.46 12.54
C PRO A 57 -3.68 -12.49 13.61
N VAL A 58 -4.82 -13.17 13.43
CA VAL A 58 -5.25 -14.25 14.32
C VAL A 58 -4.27 -15.41 14.17
N THR A 59 -3.23 -15.41 14.99
CA THR A 59 -2.23 -16.47 15.05
C THR A 59 -2.88 -17.70 15.67
N VAL A 60 -3.15 -18.70 14.83
CA VAL A 60 -3.49 -20.04 15.31
C VAL A 60 -2.34 -20.53 16.20
N PRO A 61 -2.60 -20.89 17.47
CA PRO A 61 -1.53 -21.19 18.42
C PRO A 61 -0.85 -22.53 18.07
N VAL A 62 0.41 -22.44 17.62
CA VAL A 62 1.30 -23.61 17.57
C VAL A 62 1.82 -23.87 18.98
N PRO A 63 1.72 -25.10 19.52
CA PRO A 63 2.15 -25.39 20.89
C PRO A 63 3.68 -25.29 21.03
N ALA A 64 4.14 -24.50 22.01
CA ALA A 64 5.56 -24.29 22.29
C ALA A 64 6.14 -25.37 23.22
N PRO A 65 7.40 -25.80 23.02
CA PRO A 65 8.12 -26.69 23.95
C PRO A 65 8.69 -25.93 25.17
N LEU A 66 9.03 -26.69 26.22
CA LEU A 66 9.28 -26.19 27.57
C LEU A 66 10.73 -25.73 27.88
N ALA A 67 10.81 -24.55 28.50
CA ALA A 67 11.62 -24.21 29.69
C ALA A 67 13.15 -23.94 29.63
N CYS A 68 13.59 -23.29 30.73
CA CYS A 68 14.96 -22.93 31.18
C CYS A 68 15.63 -21.70 30.49
N GLY A 69 16.24 -20.75 31.22
CA GLY A 69 16.42 -20.59 32.67
C GLY A 69 16.96 -19.20 33.08
N ARG A 70 16.93 -18.90 34.40
CA ARG A 70 17.15 -17.56 35.02
C ARG A 70 18.60 -17.33 35.50
N VAL A 71 19.08 -16.08 35.48
CA VAL A 71 20.03 -15.51 36.47
C VAL A 71 19.68 -14.03 36.79
N VAL A 72 20.19 -13.51 37.90
CA VAL A 72 19.72 -12.31 38.63
C VAL A 72 20.79 -11.23 38.88
N ASP A 73 20.31 -10.10 39.41
CA ASP A 73 20.96 -9.02 40.18
C ASP A 73 21.84 -7.96 39.46
N GLY A 74 21.86 -6.70 39.91
CA GLY A 74 21.09 -6.09 41.01
C GLY A 74 21.37 -4.58 41.24
N ALA A 75 20.60 -3.92 42.13
CA ALA A 75 20.61 -2.47 42.45
C ALA A 75 20.21 -1.51 41.29
N GLY A 76 19.68 -0.29 41.50
CA GLY A 76 19.23 0.36 42.72
C GLY A 76 19.44 1.89 42.68
N ASN A 77 18.40 2.69 42.44
CA ASN A 77 18.35 4.09 42.91
C ASN A 77 16.93 4.70 42.89
N ARG A 78 16.57 5.41 43.96
CA ARG A 78 15.37 6.26 44.06
C ARG A 78 15.73 7.70 43.68
N LEU A 79 14.81 8.41 43.02
CA LEU A 79 14.80 9.88 42.94
C LEU A 79 13.46 10.41 43.47
N PRO A 80 13.43 11.59 44.13
CA PRO A 80 12.27 12.06 44.90
C PRO A 80 11.26 12.87 44.06
N PRO A 81 10.00 13.01 44.52
CA PRO A 81 9.01 13.90 43.91
C PRO A 81 9.29 15.37 44.28
N ALA A 82 9.25 16.26 43.28
CA ALA A 82 9.43 17.70 43.46
C ALA A 82 8.10 18.47 43.37
N ALA A 83 7.98 19.47 44.24
CA ALA A 83 6.86 20.34 44.56
C ALA A 83 5.88 20.79 43.44
N ILE A 84 4.61 20.90 43.83
CA ILE A 84 3.60 21.78 43.22
C ILE A 84 3.83 23.22 43.72
N PRO A 85 3.71 24.22 42.83
CA PRO A 85 3.20 25.53 43.21
C PRO A 85 1.85 25.83 42.52
N ASP A 86 0.87 26.25 43.32
CA ASP A 86 -0.42 26.77 42.90
C ASP A 86 -0.36 28.30 42.75
N GLY A 87 -1.23 28.92 41.92
CA GLY A 87 -1.38 30.38 41.85
C GLY A 87 -1.49 30.95 40.42
N GLY A 88 -2.72 31.10 39.92
CA GLY A 88 -3.03 31.51 38.55
C GLY A 88 -2.94 33.01 38.19
N GLY A 89 -3.41 33.32 36.98
CA GLY A 89 -3.56 34.67 36.44
C GLY A 89 -3.96 34.66 34.96
N HIS A 90 -5.14 35.20 34.62
CA HIS A 90 -5.59 35.41 33.22
C HIS A 90 -4.69 36.40 32.46
N HIS A 91 -4.57 36.24 31.12
CA HIS A 91 -4.91 37.33 30.19
C HIS A 91 -5.11 36.83 28.74
N HIS A 92 -6.08 37.45 28.06
CA HIS A 92 -6.55 37.33 26.67
C HIS A 92 -5.83 36.42 25.64
N ASP A 93 -6.63 35.55 25.03
CA ASP A 93 -6.51 35.21 23.60
C ASP A 93 -6.68 36.47 22.73
N ASP A 94 -5.88 36.58 21.67
CA ASP A 94 -6.25 37.12 20.35
C ASP A 94 -5.10 36.87 19.36
N ASN A 95 -4.95 35.62 18.90
CA ASN A 95 -4.14 35.29 17.71
C ASN A 95 -5.07 34.90 16.55
N ASP A 96 -5.77 35.89 16.02
CA ASP A 96 -6.47 35.75 14.73
C ASP A 96 -5.46 35.86 13.56
N GLY A 97 -5.76 35.18 12.45
CA GLY A 97 -5.18 35.51 11.16
C GLY A 97 -3.88 34.81 10.75
N ASN A 98 -3.82 33.47 10.73
CA ASN A 98 -3.24 32.78 9.55
C ASN A 98 -3.65 31.30 9.29
N PHE A 99 -4.78 30.81 9.81
CA PHE A 99 -5.19 29.42 9.54
C PHE A 99 -5.41 29.14 8.04
N ALA A 100 -5.93 30.14 7.30
CA ALA A 100 -6.25 30.02 5.89
C ALA A 100 -5.02 29.77 4.98
N ALA A 101 -3.87 30.40 5.24
CA ALA A 101 -2.68 30.17 4.42
C ALA A 101 -2.04 28.81 4.69
N ALA A 102 -2.04 28.36 5.96
CA ALA A 102 -1.59 27.02 6.32
C ALA A 102 -2.48 25.94 5.68
N GLU A 103 -3.80 26.08 5.76
CA GLU A 103 -4.75 25.14 5.14
C GLU A 103 -4.66 25.14 3.60
N ALA A 104 -4.43 26.31 2.97
CA ALA A 104 -4.18 26.39 1.53
C ALA A 104 -2.83 25.77 1.11
N GLN A 105 -1.79 25.89 1.93
CA GLN A 105 -0.48 25.28 1.69
C GLN A 105 -0.52 23.76 1.91
N THR A 106 -1.25 23.28 2.93
CA THR A 106 -1.58 21.86 3.08
C THR A 106 -2.35 21.36 1.86
N SER A 107 -3.37 22.08 1.38
CA SER A 107 -4.11 21.69 0.17
C SER A 107 -3.26 21.64 -1.11
N LEU A 108 -2.23 22.47 -1.23
CA LEU A 108 -1.30 22.45 -2.35
C LEU A 108 -0.32 21.26 -2.24
N ILE A 109 0.18 20.99 -1.03
CA ILE A 109 1.06 19.84 -0.75
C ILE A 109 0.28 18.52 -0.95
N ASP A 110 -0.97 18.45 -0.49
CA ASP A 110 -1.84 17.29 -0.72
C ASP A 110 -2.14 17.09 -2.21
N GLN A 111 -2.33 18.16 -2.99
CA GLN A 111 -2.45 18.07 -4.44
C GLN A 111 -1.17 17.53 -5.10
N GLN A 112 0.01 18.03 -4.72
CA GLN A 112 1.30 17.57 -5.25
C GLN A 112 1.61 16.11 -4.87
N ILE A 113 1.26 15.69 -3.65
CA ILE A 113 1.38 14.29 -3.22
C ILE A 113 0.39 13.41 -3.99
N LEU A 114 -0.84 13.89 -4.23
CA LEU A 114 -1.85 13.15 -4.98
C LEU A 114 -1.48 13.01 -6.46
N GLU A 115 -0.97 14.07 -7.08
CA GLU A 115 -0.43 14.09 -8.45
C GLU A 115 0.74 13.11 -8.59
N ALA A 116 1.74 13.19 -7.70
CA ALA A 116 2.88 12.26 -7.70
C ALA A 116 2.46 10.78 -7.49
N LEU A 117 1.44 10.52 -6.67
CA LEU A 117 0.90 9.16 -6.48
C LEU A 117 0.10 8.67 -7.69
N TYR A 118 -0.63 9.55 -8.39
CA TYR A 118 -1.30 9.20 -9.64
C TYR A 118 -0.29 8.94 -10.76
N ASP A 119 0.76 9.76 -10.88
CA ASP A 119 1.85 9.57 -11.82
C ASP A 119 2.56 8.23 -11.60
N GLU A 120 2.86 7.86 -10.35
CA GLU A 120 3.48 6.57 -9.99
C GLU A 120 2.59 5.38 -10.37
N ILE A 121 1.27 5.49 -10.14
CA ILE A 121 0.29 4.45 -10.52
C ILE A 121 0.10 4.37 -12.05
N GLU A 122 0.14 5.50 -12.76
CA GLU A 122 0.06 5.54 -14.22
C GLU A 122 1.34 5.00 -14.87
N GLU A 123 2.53 5.28 -14.31
CA GLU A 123 3.80 4.68 -14.76
C GLU A 123 3.76 3.15 -14.62
N ASP A 124 3.38 2.62 -13.46
CA ASP A 124 3.25 1.17 -13.23
C ASP A 124 2.23 0.53 -14.20
N THR A 125 1.12 1.21 -14.46
CA THR A 125 0.09 0.78 -15.42
C THR A 125 0.63 0.79 -16.86
N GLN A 126 1.40 1.82 -17.24
CA GLN A 126 2.02 1.93 -18.56
C GLN A 126 3.09 0.83 -18.77
N VAL A 127 3.89 0.54 -17.74
CA VAL A 127 4.86 -0.57 -17.74
C VAL A 127 4.16 -1.92 -17.95
N ILE A 128 3.09 -2.21 -17.20
CA ILE A 128 2.31 -3.45 -17.37
C ILE A 128 1.76 -3.57 -18.80
N ASN A 129 1.14 -2.51 -19.32
CA ASN A 129 0.53 -2.52 -20.66
C ASN A 129 1.56 -2.75 -21.76
N GLU A 130 2.73 -2.10 -21.72
CA GLU A 130 3.78 -2.30 -22.72
C GLU A 130 4.46 -3.68 -22.58
N VAL A 131 4.59 -4.22 -21.36
CA VAL A 131 5.05 -5.62 -21.17
C VAL A 131 4.07 -6.61 -21.79
N LEU A 132 2.75 -6.42 -21.63
CA LEU A 132 1.74 -7.26 -22.26
C LEU A 132 1.76 -7.12 -23.78
N ARG A 133 1.91 -5.91 -24.32
CA ARG A 133 2.09 -5.68 -25.76
C ARG A 133 3.30 -6.45 -26.30
N ILE A 134 4.43 -6.42 -25.60
CA ILE A 134 5.62 -7.18 -25.99
C ILE A 134 5.37 -8.68 -25.84
N LYS A 135 4.68 -9.13 -24.78
CA LYS A 135 4.30 -10.55 -24.56
C LYS A 135 3.58 -11.11 -25.79
N ASP A 136 2.61 -10.38 -26.35
CA ASP A 136 1.85 -10.81 -27.53
C ASP A 136 2.74 -10.94 -28.78
N ILE A 137 3.72 -10.06 -28.96
CA ILE A 137 4.75 -10.18 -30.03
C ILE A 137 5.58 -11.46 -29.82
N LEU A 138 6.02 -11.73 -28.58
CA LEU A 138 6.88 -12.87 -28.27
C LEU A 138 6.13 -14.22 -28.32
N ILE A 139 4.85 -14.28 -27.96
CA ILE A 139 4.02 -15.48 -28.12
C ILE A 139 3.90 -15.84 -29.61
N ASN A 140 3.69 -14.84 -30.47
CA ASN A 140 3.50 -15.02 -31.92
C ASN A 140 4.83 -15.04 -32.70
N TYR A 141 5.97 -15.34 -32.05
CA TYR A 141 7.32 -15.18 -32.61
C TYR A 141 7.63 -15.88 -33.95
N LYS A 142 6.81 -16.87 -34.35
CA LYS A 142 6.98 -17.55 -35.65
C LYS A 142 6.57 -16.66 -36.83
N GLU A 143 5.65 -15.73 -36.59
CA GLU A 143 5.06 -14.82 -37.57
C GLU A 143 5.75 -13.44 -37.55
N GLN A 144 6.46 -13.12 -36.48
CA GLN A 144 7.18 -11.87 -36.30
C GLN A 144 8.53 -11.83 -37.05
N SER A 145 8.94 -10.62 -37.44
CA SER A 145 10.27 -10.40 -38.00
C SER A 145 11.36 -10.54 -36.93
N VAL A 146 12.61 -10.78 -37.36
CA VAL A 146 13.76 -10.85 -36.45
C VAL A 146 13.97 -9.50 -35.74
N ASP A 147 13.76 -8.39 -36.44
CA ASP A 147 13.93 -7.04 -35.89
C ASP A 147 12.83 -6.71 -34.87
N THR A 148 11.56 -7.02 -35.18
CA THR A 148 10.43 -6.85 -34.23
C THR A 148 10.64 -7.63 -32.93
N LEU A 149 11.16 -8.85 -33.02
CA LEU A 149 11.51 -9.66 -31.85
C LEU A 149 12.72 -9.11 -31.09
N PHE A 150 13.73 -8.62 -31.81
CA PHE A 150 14.91 -8.00 -31.22
C PHE A 150 14.52 -6.73 -30.44
N ASP A 151 13.72 -5.84 -31.04
CA ASP A 151 13.27 -4.59 -30.42
C ASP A 151 12.42 -4.86 -29.18
N GLY A 152 11.46 -5.80 -29.26
CA GLY A 152 10.64 -6.19 -28.10
C GLY A 152 11.49 -6.74 -26.94
N LEU A 153 12.39 -7.69 -27.22
CA LEU A 153 13.30 -8.24 -26.20
C LEU A 153 14.29 -7.20 -25.67
N ARG A 154 14.77 -6.28 -26.52
CA ARG A 154 15.67 -5.21 -26.11
C ARG A 154 14.95 -4.18 -25.24
N ARG A 155 13.69 -3.87 -25.53
CA ARG A 155 12.85 -3.00 -24.71
C ARG A 155 12.59 -3.62 -23.34
N LEU A 156 12.26 -4.92 -23.28
CA LEU A 156 12.17 -5.66 -22.01
C LEU A 156 13.45 -5.58 -21.15
N GLN A 157 14.64 -5.68 -21.76
CA GLN A 157 15.91 -5.54 -21.02
C GLN A 157 16.14 -4.14 -20.44
N LEU A 158 15.58 -3.10 -21.05
CA LEU A 158 15.78 -1.70 -20.65
C LEU A 158 14.71 -1.20 -19.66
N MET A 159 13.62 -1.95 -19.49
CA MET A 159 12.55 -1.63 -18.56
C MET A 159 12.90 -2.03 -17.12
N ARG A 160 12.52 -1.19 -16.15
CA ARG A 160 12.66 -1.46 -14.73
C ARG A 160 11.49 -2.32 -14.25
N LEU A 161 11.53 -3.61 -14.52
CA LEU A 161 10.45 -4.54 -14.18
C LEU A 161 10.52 -4.97 -12.71
N SER A 162 9.44 -4.74 -11.97
CA SER A 162 9.28 -5.22 -10.59
C SER A 162 8.90 -6.71 -10.56
N ILE A 163 9.14 -7.37 -9.42
CA ILE A 163 8.82 -8.79 -9.23
C ILE A 163 7.30 -9.05 -9.37
N SER A 164 6.45 -8.09 -9.00
CA SER A 164 5.01 -8.15 -9.19
C SER A 164 4.64 -8.13 -10.68
N VAL A 165 5.20 -7.20 -11.47
CA VAL A 165 4.98 -7.12 -12.93
C VAL A 165 5.44 -8.39 -13.64
N LEU A 166 6.63 -8.92 -13.30
CA LEU A 166 7.14 -10.16 -13.90
C LEU A 166 6.20 -11.36 -13.64
N LYS A 167 5.63 -11.45 -12.43
CA LYS A 167 4.71 -12.52 -12.04
C LYS A 167 3.32 -12.35 -12.65
N SER A 168 2.74 -11.15 -12.60
CA SER A 168 1.37 -10.89 -13.08
C SER A 168 1.27 -10.98 -14.60
N THR A 169 2.28 -10.48 -15.32
CA THR A 169 2.32 -10.56 -16.79
C THR A 169 2.76 -11.93 -17.32
N GLN A 170 3.41 -12.77 -16.49
CA GLN A 170 4.02 -14.05 -16.90
C GLN A 170 4.95 -13.91 -18.12
N ILE A 171 5.64 -12.78 -18.26
CA ILE A 171 6.47 -12.49 -19.45
C ILE A 171 7.58 -13.52 -19.67
N ALA A 172 8.10 -14.13 -18.59
CA ALA A 172 9.11 -15.19 -18.64
C ALA A 172 8.64 -16.41 -19.46
N GLU A 173 7.35 -16.75 -19.44
CA GLU A 173 6.78 -17.87 -20.22
C GLU A 173 6.81 -17.59 -21.73
N ALA A 174 6.64 -16.32 -22.14
CA ALA A 174 6.74 -15.89 -23.54
C ALA A 174 8.21 -15.76 -24.01
N VAL A 175 9.14 -15.45 -23.10
CA VAL A 175 10.59 -15.40 -23.40
C VAL A 175 11.21 -16.80 -23.49
N ALA A 176 10.75 -17.77 -22.71
CA ALA A 176 11.38 -19.10 -22.61
C ALA A 176 11.53 -19.86 -23.96
N PRO A 177 10.57 -19.85 -24.91
CA PRO A 177 10.73 -20.46 -26.23
C PRO A 177 11.86 -19.83 -27.08
N LEU A 178 12.09 -18.52 -26.91
CA LEU A 178 13.07 -17.76 -27.69
C LEU A 178 14.53 -18.11 -27.34
N ASN A 179 14.76 -18.79 -26.21
CA ASN A 179 16.05 -19.38 -25.85
C ASN A 179 16.58 -20.39 -26.88
N LYS A 180 15.70 -20.96 -27.73
CA LYS A 180 16.05 -21.88 -28.82
C LYS A 180 15.82 -21.28 -30.22
N HIS A 181 15.68 -19.96 -30.32
CA HIS A 181 15.38 -19.29 -31.59
C HIS A 181 16.54 -19.38 -32.59
N ARG A 182 16.22 -19.42 -33.89
CA ARG A 182 17.20 -19.55 -35.01
C ARG A 182 18.20 -18.40 -35.10
N SER A 183 17.84 -17.21 -34.61
CA SER A 183 18.76 -16.06 -34.54
C SER A 183 19.59 -16.14 -33.26
N PRO A 184 20.93 -16.18 -33.33
CA PRO A 184 21.79 -16.28 -32.16
C PRO A 184 21.71 -15.04 -31.25
N VAL A 185 21.39 -13.87 -31.81
CA VAL A 185 21.22 -12.62 -31.06
C VAL A 185 19.96 -12.70 -30.18
N ILE A 186 18.83 -13.10 -30.75
CA ILE A 186 17.57 -13.32 -30.01
C ILE A 186 17.77 -14.39 -28.92
N CYS A 187 18.39 -15.52 -29.26
CA CYS A 187 18.72 -16.61 -28.34
C CYS A 187 19.63 -16.14 -27.18
N LYS A 188 20.54 -15.20 -27.42
CA LYS A 188 21.37 -14.61 -26.34
C LYS A 188 20.53 -13.73 -25.41
N ILE A 189 19.77 -12.78 -25.97
CA ILE A 189 18.99 -11.81 -25.19
C ILE A 189 17.93 -12.51 -24.34
N ALA A 190 17.21 -13.49 -24.90
CA ALA A 190 16.20 -14.27 -24.17
C ALA A 190 16.82 -15.03 -22.96
N ARG A 191 18.04 -15.58 -23.13
CA ARG A 191 18.75 -16.26 -22.02
C ARG A 191 19.30 -15.32 -20.97
N ASP A 192 19.57 -14.07 -21.32
CA ASP A 192 19.99 -13.04 -20.37
C ASP A 192 18.79 -12.45 -19.60
N LEU A 193 17.57 -12.48 -20.19
CA LEU A 193 16.30 -12.13 -19.53
C LEU A 193 15.72 -13.25 -18.64
N ALA A 194 16.20 -14.48 -18.78
CA ALA A 194 15.72 -15.65 -18.04
C ALA A 194 16.55 -15.99 -16.79
N LYS A 195 17.32 -15.02 -16.27
CA LYS A 195 18.19 -15.11 -15.09
C LYS A 195 17.68 -14.19 -13.99
#